data_AF-A0A1I4JUB8-F1
#
_entry.id   AF-A0A1I4JUB8-F1
#
_cell.length_a   1.000
_cell.length_b   1.000
_cell.length_c   1.000
_cell.angle_alpha   90.00
_cell.angle_beta   90.00
_cell.angle_gamma   90.00
#
_symmetry.space_group_name_H-M   'P 1'
#
loop_
_entity.id
_entity.type
_entity.pdbx_description
1 polymer ?
#
loop_
_entity_poly.entity_id
_entity_poly.type
_entity_poly.pdbx_seq_one_letter_code
_entity_poly.pdbx_strand_id
1 'polypeptide(L)'
;MENIVIIVTNIKGKDKDDDLLDNDLLLHIFESTCMELMLLHGEVKKNPGRLMVIDDTISLSSKVTFQNEEFLLKFSKGTYKENCTISIEIFYEKSGMANEKLNMPLYLFKIGIKDCLLKYFKEIYWETDTQNEGICKELYHKMHFIENNFRHLINKYMIAEIGYSWFKKVIHQEYIVKAQGFSQWYLQKKEYKAFKNVQPYLFNLQVTDLIKMLKNSYVGTVDKELVYELKKIANSYQGNINEILKEEYQQLLECQSIWEKEFIDIFGVDFENQWNEFGNMRNMIAHNKPICLELYNDIVAIINRLSGTFIRVERIYKGNLRSSEEKDVEYLYDKYSDDFYMVEAGIDSIPEDEREVLQEITDTEEYGELTSLFEEFESNIYWKIEDLRSVLYDIQSIRLKKIKVINLKSMLEVLCKIIYNYNEAKRNITLRYIDVTNHIKGLEVIFDEMIDNFDAALKHLDSVYNEIFYSEEFHLGTIAKMKNISGDVLEIVANGCICIDKGNTDTLLIDLVENGETILTGEIIKFYSDYEINDEGISIPINEDGLCINIEEIVEYIKKTFADLDDTLSKYIVDLQQFV
;
A
#
# COMPACT_ATOMS: atom_id res chain seq x y z
N MET A 1 -39.83 -7.26 40.98
CA MET A 1 -40.99 -8.15 41.15
C MET A 1 -41.29 -8.73 39.78
N GLU A 2 -41.15 -10.04 39.64
CA GLU A 2 -41.52 -10.75 38.40
C GLU A 2 -42.99 -11.19 38.54
N ASN A 3 -43.77 -10.95 37.50
CA ASN A 3 -45.15 -11.38 37.33
C ASN A 3 -45.30 -12.13 36.01
N ILE A 4 -45.99 -13.26 36.05
CA ILE A 4 -46.27 -14.10 34.89
C ILE A 4 -47.75 -14.46 34.92
N VAL A 5 -48.46 -14.26 33.82
CA VAL A 5 -49.87 -14.61 33.68
C VAL A 5 -50.04 -15.61 32.55
N ILE A 6 -50.54 -16.79 32.91
CA ILE A 6 -50.83 -17.90 31.99
C ILE A 6 -52.34 -18.10 31.94
N ILE A 7 -52.91 -18.07 30.75
CA ILE A 7 -54.32 -18.36 30.51
C ILE A 7 -54.43 -19.68 29.76
N VAL A 8 -55.30 -20.57 30.23
CA VAL A 8 -55.62 -21.83 29.55
C VAL A 8 -57.10 -21.93 29.26
N THR A 9 -57.43 -22.52 28.11
CA THR A 9 -58.81 -22.68 27.63
C THR A 9 -59.02 -24.11 27.11
N ASN A 10 -60.29 -24.52 26.98
CA ASN A 10 -60.69 -25.79 26.35
C ASN A 10 -60.11 -27.05 27.03
N ILE A 11 -60.83 -27.56 28.04
CA ILE A 11 -60.47 -28.80 28.77
C ILE A 11 -60.43 -29.99 27.81
N LYS A 12 -59.40 -30.84 27.92
CA LYS A 12 -59.26 -32.09 27.15
C LYS A 12 -60.34 -33.09 27.57
N GLY A 13 -61.10 -33.59 26.59
CA GLY A 13 -61.98 -34.74 26.77
C GLY A 13 -63.37 -34.49 27.40
N LYS A 14 -63.85 -33.24 27.48
CA LYS A 14 -65.21 -32.95 27.97
C LYS A 14 -66.14 -32.48 26.85
N ASP A 15 -67.16 -33.28 26.54
CA ASP A 15 -68.40 -32.83 25.89
C ASP A 15 -69.39 -32.39 26.97
N LYS A 16 -69.84 -31.14 26.85
CA LYS A 16 -70.93 -30.35 27.48
C LYS A 16 -71.56 -30.67 28.87
N ASP A 17 -71.49 -31.85 29.50
CA ASP A 17 -72.45 -32.19 30.57
C ASP A 17 -71.90 -32.92 31.84
N ASP A 18 -70.68 -32.67 32.33
CA ASP A 18 -70.24 -33.26 33.61
C ASP A 18 -69.72 -32.26 34.66
N ASP A 19 -70.59 -32.05 35.65
CA ASP A 19 -70.50 -31.31 36.92
C ASP A 19 -69.44 -31.90 37.87
N LEU A 20 -68.17 -31.77 37.52
CA LEU A 20 -67.14 -31.64 38.57
C LEU A 20 -67.31 -30.24 39.15
N LEU A 21 -67.89 -30.16 40.35
CA LEU A 21 -68.05 -28.94 41.15
C LEU A 21 -66.86 -27.99 40.92
N ASP A 22 -67.17 -26.81 40.36
CA ASP A 22 -66.22 -25.81 39.87
C ASP A 22 -65.09 -25.41 40.84
N ASN A 23 -65.28 -25.64 42.14
CA ASN A 23 -64.32 -25.35 43.21
C ASN A 23 -63.20 -26.41 43.33
N ASP A 24 -63.51 -27.68 43.04
CA ASP A 24 -62.53 -28.78 43.18
C ASP A 24 -61.53 -28.79 42.04
N LEU A 25 -61.87 -28.23 40.87
CA LEU A 25 -60.98 -28.17 39.71
C LEU A 25 -59.73 -27.33 39.98
N LEU A 26 -59.88 -26.14 40.57
CA LEU A 26 -58.74 -25.26 40.89
C LEU A 26 -57.85 -25.88 41.95
N LEU A 27 -58.45 -26.49 42.97
CA LEU A 27 -57.69 -27.19 44.03
C LEU A 27 -56.98 -28.42 43.46
N HIS A 28 -57.64 -29.19 42.59
CA HIS A 28 -57.06 -30.35 41.93
C HIS A 28 -55.89 -29.95 41.01
N ILE A 29 -56.03 -28.88 40.24
CA ILE A 29 -54.94 -28.35 39.39
C ILE A 29 -53.78 -27.88 40.28
N PHE A 30 -54.05 -27.13 41.35
CA PHE A 30 -53.02 -26.69 42.30
C PHE A 30 -52.27 -27.87 42.94
N GLU A 31 -53.01 -28.85 43.46
CA GLU A 31 -52.46 -30.05 44.08
C GLU A 31 -51.64 -30.90 43.10
N SER A 32 -52.15 -31.08 41.88
CA SER A 32 -51.46 -31.83 40.82
C SER A 32 -50.20 -31.11 40.37
N THR A 33 -50.23 -29.78 40.28
CA THR A 33 -49.06 -28.94 39.98
C THR A 33 -47.99 -29.09 41.06
N CYS A 34 -48.38 -29.02 42.34
CA CYS A 34 -47.45 -29.21 43.45
C CYS A 34 -46.84 -30.61 43.48
N MET A 35 -47.64 -31.66 43.22
CA MET A 35 -47.15 -33.04 43.12
C MET A 35 -46.17 -33.22 41.97
N GLU A 36 -46.45 -32.65 40.80
CA GLU A 36 -45.57 -32.75 39.63
C GLU A 36 -44.24 -32.02 39.85
N LEU A 37 -44.27 -30.82 40.43
CA LEU A 37 -43.06 -30.10 40.81
C LEU A 37 -42.24 -30.88 41.86
N MET A 38 -42.91 -31.56 42.80
CA MET A 38 -42.25 -32.39 43.82
C MET A 38 -41.56 -33.62 43.20
N LEU A 39 -42.21 -34.27 42.22
CA LEU A 39 -41.66 -35.39 41.48
C LEU A 39 -40.44 -34.99 40.63
N LEU A 40 -40.44 -33.79 40.05
CA LEU A 40 -39.37 -33.31 39.18
C LEU A 40 -38.16 -32.74 39.95
N HIS A 41 -38.36 -32.16 41.13
CA HIS A 41 -37.33 -31.33 41.79
C HIS A 41 -37.17 -31.53 43.31
N GLY A 42 -37.86 -32.47 43.95
CA GLY A 42 -37.67 -32.78 45.37
C GLY A 42 -38.63 -32.02 46.31
N GLU A 43 -38.14 -31.43 47.40
CA GLU A 43 -39.01 -30.83 48.43
C GLU A 43 -39.77 -29.59 47.94
N VAL A 44 -41.11 -29.67 47.93
CA VAL A 44 -42.03 -28.55 47.73
C VAL A 44 -42.82 -28.33 49.01
N LYS A 45 -42.76 -27.13 49.61
CA LYS A 45 -43.60 -26.77 50.77
C LYS A 45 -44.78 -25.94 50.28
N LYS A 46 -46.00 -26.36 50.62
CA LYS A 46 -47.24 -25.68 50.22
C LYS A 46 -47.99 -25.16 51.44
N ASN A 47 -48.54 -23.95 51.31
CA ASN A 47 -49.57 -23.44 52.21
C ASN A 47 -50.84 -23.20 51.38
N PRO A 48 -51.75 -24.19 51.30
CA PRO A 48 -52.96 -24.06 50.48
C PRO A 48 -53.80 -22.93 51.05
N GLY A 49 -54.04 -21.90 50.25
CA GLY A 49 -54.90 -20.80 50.67
C GLY A 49 -56.38 -21.17 50.63
N ARG A 50 -57.23 -20.18 50.89
CA ARG A 50 -58.69 -20.34 50.87
C ARG A 50 -59.25 -19.96 49.51
N LEU A 51 -60.22 -20.76 49.04
CA LEU A 51 -61.09 -20.39 47.92
C LEU A 51 -61.88 -19.13 48.28
N MET A 52 -61.88 -18.16 47.37
CA MET A 52 -62.63 -16.91 47.51
C MET A 52 -63.39 -16.62 46.22
N VAL A 53 -64.67 -16.23 46.34
CA VAL A 53 -65.47 -15.72 45.22
C VAL A 53 -65.39 -14.20 45.27
N ILE A 54 -64.84 -13.59 44.22
CA ILE A 54 -64.70 -12.14 44.07
C ILE A 54 -65.27 -11.80 42.69
N ASP A 55 -66.27 -10.91 42.62
CA ASP A 55 -66.89 -10.46 41.37
C ASP A 55 -67.23 -11.59 40.37
N ASP A 56 -68.00 -12.60 40.84
CA ASP A 56 -68.40 -13.80 40.10
C ASP A 56 -67.25 -14.70 39.58
N THR A 57 -66.02 -14.46 40.05
CA THR A 57 -64.82 -15.23 39.71
C THR A 57 -64.37 -16.07 40.90
N ILE A 58 -64.17 -17.37 40.68
CA ILE A 58 -63.64 -18.28 41.70
C ILE A 58 -62.11 -18.13 41.69
N SER A 59 -61.52 -17.79 42.83
CA SER A 59 -60.08 -17.58 42.97
C SER A 59 -59.46 -18.43 44.09
N LEU A 60 -58.23 -18.89 43.87
CA LEU A 60 -57.39 -19.60 44.84
C LEU A 60 -56.01 -18.94 44.88
N SER A 61 -55.62 -18.41 46.03
CA SER A 61 -54.30 -17.80 46.24
C SER A 61 -53.47 -18.66 47.18
N SER A 62 -52.31 -19.15 46.76
CA SER A 62 -51.48 -20.06 47.55
C SER A 62 -50.01 -19.72 47.48
N LYS A 63 -49.27 -19.97 48.57
CA LYS A 63 -47.81 -19.85 48.61
C LYS A 63 -47.16 -21.20 48.41
N VAL A 64 -46.17 -21.25 47.52
CA VAL A 64 -45.39 -22.45 47.19
C VAL A 64 -43.91 -22.13 47.34
N THR A 65 -43.21 -22.91 48.16
CA THR A 65 -41.75 -22.87 48.21
C THR A 65 -41.17 -23.92 47.27
N PHE A 66 -40.36 -23.49 46.31
CA PHE A 66 -39.70 -24.34 45.31
C PHE A 66 -38.23 -23.94 45.22
N GLN A 67 -37.31 -24.91 45.39
CA GLN A 67 -35.84 -24.67 45.38
C GLN A 67 -35.38 -23.53 46.32
N ASN A 68 -35.93 -23.47 47.54
CA ASN A 68 -35.69 -22.41 48.55
C ASN A 68 -36.23 -21.01 48.20
N GLU A 69 -36.95 -20.87 47.09
CA GLU A 69 -37.59 -19.63 46.66
C GLU A 69 -39.09 -19.67 46.94
N GLU A 70 -39.69 -18.56 47.37
CA GLU A 70 -41.13 -18.45 47.65
C GLU A 70 -41.88 -17.83 46.45
N PHE A 71 -42.89 -18.55 45.96
CA PHE A 71 -43.77 -18.12 44.87
C PHE A 71 -45.20 -17.95 45.41
N LEU A 72 -45.87 -16.86 45.00
CA LEU A 72 -47.28 -16.66 45.24
C LEU A 72 -48.05 -16.96 43.95
N LEU A 73 -48.91 -17.97 44.00
CA LEU A 73 -49.78 -18.36 42.90
C LEU A 73 -51.19 -17.84 43.14
N LYS A 74 -51.81 -17.24 42.12
CA LYS A 74 -53.24 -16.95 42.11
C LYS A 74 -53.87 -17.63 40.91
N PHE A 75 -54.79 -18.55 41.17
CA PHE A 75 -55.63 -19.15 40.15
C PHE A 75 -56.95 -18.41 40.14
N SER A 76 -57.49 -18.15 38.96
CA SER A 76 -58.83 -17.62 38.78
C SER A 76 -59.53 -18.38 37.66
N LYS A 77 -60.80 -18.74 37.88
CA LYS A 77 -61.65 -19.36 36.88
C LYS A 77 -62.70 -18.36 36.41
N GLY A 78 -62.74 -18.14 35.09
CA GLY A 78 -63.78 -17.36 34.43
C GLY A 78 -64.46 -18.17 33.33
N THR A 79 -65.79 -18.12 33.28
CA THR A 79 -66.57 -18.74 32.18
C THR A 79 -67.13 -17.65 31.28
N TYR A 80 -66.66 -17.60 30.04
CA TYR A 80 -67.10 -16.62 29.05
C TYR A 80 -67.95 -17.32 27.98
N LYS A 81 -69.26 -17.05 27.99
CA LYS A 81 -70.25 -17.77 27.17
C LYS A 81 -70.21 -19.27 27.47
N GLU A 82 -69.74 -20.10 26.53
CA GLU A 82 -69.59 -21.56 26.69
C GLU A 82 -68.14 -21.99 27.03
N ASN A 83 -67.19 -21.05 27.11
CA ASN A 83 -65.77 -21.37 27.27
C ASN A 83 -65.32 -21.15 28.72
N CYS A 84 -64.91 -22.24 29.38
CA CYS A 84 -64.22 -22.19 30.66
C CYS A 84 -62.75 -21.80 30.44
N THR A 85 -62.30 -20.77 31.16
CA THR A 85 -60.93 -20.28 31.16
C THR A 85 -60.36 -20.33 32.57
N ILE A 86 -59.10 -20.71 32.68
CA ILE A 86 -58.36 -20.63 33.95
C ILE A 86 -57.17 -19.72 33.71
N SER A 87 -57.06 -18.68 34.53
CA SER A 87 -55.89 -17.81 34.58
C SER A 87 -55.06 -18.14 35.82
N ILE A 88 -53.75 -18.14 35.65
CA ILE A 88 -52.78 -18.43 36.69
C ILE A 88 -51.76 -17.31 36.69
N GLU A 89 -51.75 -16.54 37.76
CA GLU A 89 -50.78 -15.49 38.03
C GLU A 89 -49.70 -16.04 38.96
N ILE A 90 -48.44 -15.96 38.54
CA ILE A 90 -47.26 -16.34 39.31
C ILE A 90 -46.54 -15.05 39.71
N PHE A 91 -46.52 -14.76 41.01
CA PHE A 91 -45.79 -13.65 41.58
C PHE A 91 -44.52 -14.16 42.24
N TYR A 92 -43.39 -13.53 41.90
CA TYR A 92 -42.09 -13.84 42.46
C TYR A 92 -41.34 -12.56 42.83
N GLU A 93 -40.94 -12.47 44.10
CA GLU A 93 -40.06 -11.42 44.59
C GLU A 93 -38.65 -11.96 44.76
N LYS A 94 -37.74 -11.49 43.91
CA LYS A 94 -36.34 -11.90 43.93
C LYS A 94 -35.70 -11.57 45.28
N SER A 95 -35.31 -12.60 46.04
CA SER A 95 -34.54 -12.43 47.28
C SER A 95 -33.07 -12.15 46.97
N GLY A 96 -32.69 -10.87 46.88
CA GLY A 96 -31.29 -10.43 46.88
C GLY A 96 -30.75 -9.81 45.57
N MET A 97 -29.54 -9.23 45.65
CA MET A 97 -28.80 -8.55 44.57
C MET A 97 -28.06 -9.52 43.60
N ALA A 98 -28.61 -10.70 43.31
CA ALA A 98 -27.92 -11.65 42.42
C ALA A 98 -28.14 -11.28 40.95
N ASN A 99 -27.05 -10.92 40.24
CA ASN A 99 -26.98 -10.67 38.79
C ASN A 99 -27.10 -11.96 37.95
N GLU A 100 -27.98 -12.89 38.31
CA GLU A 100 -28.23 -14.07 37.47
C GLU A 100 -29.06 -13.70 36.24
N LYS A 101 -28.49 -13.99 35.06
CA LYS A 101 -28.99 -13.64 33.71
C LYS A 101 -30.29 -14.36 33.33
N LEU A 102 -30.56 -15.51 33.97
CA LEU A 102 -31.81 -16.25 33.88
C LEU A 102 -32.11 -16.79 35.28
N ASN A 103 -33.25 -16.40 35.86
CA ASN A 103 -33.70 -16.94 37.13
C ASN A 103 -34.18 -18.39 36.92
N MET A 104 -33.27 -19.34 37.13
CA MET A 104 -33.51 -20.77 36.88
C MET A 104 -34.66 -21.33 37.74
N PRO A 105 -34.76 -21.03 39.05
CA PRO A 105 -35.92 -21.44 39.85
C PRO A 105 -37.25 -20.99 39.25
N LEU A 106 -37.41 -19.71 38.88
CA LEU A 106 -38.65 -19.21 38.27
C LEU A 106 -38.92 -19.84 36.90
N TYR A 107 -37.88 -20.05 36.09
CA TYR A 107 -38.01 -20.68 34.77
C TYR A 107 -38.49 -22.13 34.88
N LEU A 108 -37.86 -22.93 35.73
CA LEU A 108 -38.26 -24.32 35.94
C LEU A 108 -39.69 -24.40 36.52
N PHE A 109 -40.01 -23.50 37.46
CA PHE A 109 -41.32 -23.45 38.08
C PHE A 109 -42.44 -23.14 37.07
N LYS A 110 -42.27 -22.11 36.22
CA LYS A 110 -43.29 -21.76 35.21
C LYS A 110 -43.44 -22.83 34.13
N ILE A 111 -42.35 -23.52 33.75
CA ILE A 111 -42.39 -24.64 32.81
C ILE A 111 -43.13 -25.83 33.42
N GLY A 112 -42.86 -26.18 34.69
CA GLY A 112 -43.58 -27.22 35.40
C GLY A 112 -45.08 -26.95 35.52
N ILE A 113 -45.47 -25.69 35.78
CA ILE A 113 -46.87 -25.26 35.73
C ILE A 113 -47.45 -25.49 34.33
N LYS A 114 -46.77 -25.02 33.28
CA LYS A 114 -47.20 -25.22 31.89
C LYS A 114 -47.39 -26.69 31.53
N ASP A 115 -46.46 -27.56 31.92
CA ASP A 115 -46.53 -29.00 31.65
C ASP A 115 -47.70 -29.67 32.38
N CYS A 116 -47.95 -29.29 33.64
CA CYS A 116 -49.12 -29.75 34.38
C CYS A 116 -50.42 -29.33 33.69
N LEU A 117 -50.53 -28.07 33.25
CA LEU A 117 -51.73 -27.58 32.57
C LEU A 117 -51.99 -28.29 31.24
N LEU A 118 -50.96 -28.65 30.48
CA LEU A 118 -51.12 -29.41 29.24
C LEU A 118 -51.78 -30.78 29.44
N LYS A 119 -51.79 -31.35 30.65
CA LYS A 119 -52.52 -32.60 30.92
C LYS A 119 -54.03 -32.39 30.85
N TYR A 120 -54.49 -31.21 31.24
CA TYR A 120 -55.92 -30.89 31.38
C TYR A 120 -56.45 -30.02 30.24
N PHE A 121 -55.61 -29.21 29.59
CA PHE A 121 -56.03 -28.21 28.59
C PHE A 121 -55.37 -28.47 27.23
N LYS A 122 -56.10 -28.12 26.16
CA LYS A 122 -55.61 -28.26 24.77
C LYS A 122 -54.62 -27.16 24.40
N GLU A 123 -54.89 -25.93 24.82
CA GLU A 123 -54.16 -24.73 24.41
C GLU A 123 -53.76 -23.90 25.64
N ILE A 124 -52.57 -23.32 25.57
CA ILE A 124 -51.99 -22.46 26.62
C ILE A 124 -51.57 -21.14 25.98
N TYR A 125 -51.99 -20.05 26.60
CA TYR A 125 -51.65 -18.69 26.20
C TYR A 125 -50.81 -18.05 27.30
N TRP A 126 -49.61 -17.63 26.95
CA TRP A 126 -48.81 -16.74 27.80
C TRP A 126 -49.28 -15.32 27.55
N GLU A 127 -49.98 -14.71 28.51
CA GLU A 127 -50.49 -13.35 28.36
C GLU A 127 -49.40 -12.33 28.69
N THR A 128 -48.72 -12.53 29.83
CA THR A 128 -47.57 -11.72 30.23
C THR A 128 -46.51 -12.60 30.86
N ASP A 129 -45.25 -12.30 30.56
CA ASP A 129 -44.09 -12.97 31.15
C ASP A 129 -42.96 -11.95 31.31
N THR A 130 -42.92 -11.30 32.47
CA THR A 130 -41.91 -10.28 32.78
C THR A 130 -40.48 -10.84 32.82
N GLN A 131 -40.32 -12.15 33.07
CA GLN A 131 -39.01 -12.81 32.97
C GLN A 131 -38.58 -12.89 31.50
N ASN A 132 -39.47 -13.32 30.60
CA ASN A 132 -39.21 -13.34 29.15
C ASN A 132 -38.94 -11.95 28.59
N GLU A 133 -39.68 -10.93 29.05
CA GLU A 133 -39.43 -9.52 28.69
C GLU A 133 -38.02 -9.08 29.10
N GLY A 134 -37.59 -9.44 30.31
CA GLY A 134 -36.25 -9.18 30.81
C GLY A 134 -35.17 -9.83 29.94
N ILE A 135 -35.34 -11.11 29.61
CA ILE A 135 -34.44 -11.87 28.73
C ILE A 135 -34.39 -11.23 27.34
N CYS A 136 -35.55 -10.95 26.73
CA CYS A 136 -35.63 -10.33 25.41
C CYS A 136 -34.93 -8.97 25.41
N LYS A 137 -35.13 -8.14 26.44
CA LYS A 137 -34.48 -6.84 26.57
C LYS A 137 -32.95 -6.95 26.67
N GLU A 138 -32.44 -7.90 27.45
CA GLU A 138 -30.99 -8.15 27.54
C GLU A 138 -30.41 -8.59 26.19
N LEU A 139 -31.02 -9.60 25.57
CA LEU A 139 -30.57 -10.17 24.31
C LEU A 139 -30.67 -9.16 23.16
N TYR A 140 -31.70 -8.33 23.16
CA TYR A 140 -31.91 -7.31 22.14
C TYR A 140 -30.73 -6.33 22.08
N HIS A 141 -30.21 -5.89 23.22
CA HIS A 141 -29.05 -5.00 23.27
C HIS A 141 -27.82 -5.65 22.61
N LYS A 142 -27.55 -6.92 22.94
CA LYS A 142 -26.41 -7.67 22.37
C LYS A 142 -26.57 -7.90 20.87
N MET A 143 -27.77 -8.26 20.42
CA MET A 143 -28.05 -8.42 18.99
C MET A 143 -27.93 -7.12 18.23
N HIS A 144 -28.44 -6.02 18.78
CA HIS A 144 -28.33 -4.71 18.16
C HIS A 144 -26.87 -4.28 17.98
N PHE A 145 -25.99 -4.62 18.93
CA PHE A 145 -24.55 -4.41 18.78
C PHE A 145 -23.96 -5.18 17.59
N ILE A 146 -24.31 -6.47 17.44
CA ILE A 146 -23.87 -7.30 16.30
C ILE A 146 -24.40 -6.78 14.97
N GLU A 147 -25.69 -6.43 14.92
CA GLU A 147 -26.35 -5.80 13.77
C GLU A 147 -25.60 -4.54 13.33
N ASN A 148 -25.27 -3.66 14.28
CA ASN A 148 -24.59 -2.40 13.99
C ASN A 148 -23.13 -2.57 13.59
N ASN A 149 -22.41 -3.56 14.13
CA ASN A 149 -21.05 -3.86 13.70
C ASN A 149 -21.01 -4.24 12.23
N PHE A 150 -22.00 -5.01 11.75
CA PHE A 150 -22.06 -5.33 10.33
C PHE A 150 -22.33 -4.09 9.48
N ARG A 151 -23.28 -3.24 9.89
CA ARG A 151 -23.58 -1.97 9.20
C ARG A 151 -22.37 -1.05 9.17
N HIS A 152 -21.64 -0.96 10.27
CA HIS A 152 -20.42 -0.18 10.38
C HIS A 152 -19.37 -0.68 9.38
N LEU A 153 -19.11 -1.98 9.36
CA LEU A 153 -18.12 -2.56 8.46
C LEU A 153 -18.49 -2.36 6.98
N ILE A 154 -19.76 -2.62 6.61
CA ILE A 154 -20.25 -2.36 5.26
C ILE A 154 -20.01 -0.90 4.88
N ASN A 155 -20.43 0.05 5.73
CA ASN A 155 -20.22 1.47 5.45
C ASN A 155 -18.73 1.81 5.30
N LYS A 156 -17.89 1.33 6.21
CA LYS A 156 -16.46 1.62 6.21
C LYS A 156 -15.79 1.11 4.94
N TYR A 157 -16.04 -0.14 4.58
CA TYR A 157 -15.53 -0.76 3.36
C TYR A 157 -15.99 -0.02 2.10
N MET A 158 -17.30 0.18 1.96
CA MET A 158 -17.88 0.77 0.76
C MET A 158 -17.48 2.24 0.57
N ILE A 159 -17.28 2.99 1.67
CA ILE A 159 -16.77 4.36 1.60
C ILE A 159 -15.31 4.38 1.15
N ALA A 160 -14.48 3.48 1.67
CA ALA A 160 -13.07 3.40 1.29
C ALA A 160 -12.89 3.03 -0.19
N GLU A 161 -13.63 2.02 -0.66
CA GLU A 161 -13.45 1.47 -2.02
C GLU A 161 -14.21 2.25 -3.11
N ILE A 162 -15.43 2.75 -2.82
CA ILE A 162 -16.33 3.33 -3.84
C ILE A 162 -16.62 4.83 -3.58
N GLY A 163 -16.41 5.29 -2.35
CA GLY A 163 -16.62 6.67 -1.94
C GLY A 163 -18.02 6.97 -1.37
N TYR A 164 -18.23 8.21 -0.93
CA TYR A 164 -19.38 8.64 -0.12
C TYR A 164 -20.78 8.39 -0.73
N SER A 165 -20.86 8.26 -2.06
CA SER A 165 -22.12 8.07 -2.81
C SER A 165 -22.35 6.62 -3.24
N TRP A 166 -21.57 5.67 -2.72
CA TRP A 166 -21.64 4.24 -3.06
C TRP A 166 -23.06 3.69 -3.03
N PHE A 167 -23.86 4.04 -2.00
CA PHE A 167 -25.20 3.50 -1.82
C PHE A 167 -26.15 3.85 -2.98
N LYS A 168 -25.95 4.99 -3.65
CA LYS A 168 -26.74 5.35 -4.84
C LYS A 168 -26.14 4.79 -6.13
N LYS A 169 -24.81 4.69 -6.18
CA LYS A 169 -24.06 4.24 -7.35
C LYS A 169 -24.27 2.75 -7.60
N VAL A 170 -24.02 1.89 -6.61
CA VAL A 170 -23.87 0.44 -6.84
C VAL A 170 -25.01 -0.40 -6.28
N ILE A 171 -25.80 0.11 -5.33
CA ILE A 171 -26.92 -0.65 -4.77
C ILE A 171 -28.10 -0.67 -5.74
N HIS A 172 -28.77 -1.83 -5.82
CA HIS A 172 -29.95 -2.03 -6.63
C HIS A 172 -31.15 -1.19 -6.14
N GLN A 173 -31.95 -0.68 -7.07
CA GLN A 173 -33.02 0.29 -6.81
C GLN A 173 -34.06 -0.18 -5.77
N GLU A 174 -34.36 -1.47 -5.72
CA GLU A 174 -35.29 -2.05 -4.73
C GLU A 174 -34.88 -1.72 -3.28
N TYR A 175 -33.60 -1.87 -2.95
CA TYR A 175 -33.08 -1.60 -1.61
C TYR A 175 -32.95 -0.10 -1.34
N ILE A 176 -32.70 0.71 -2.37
CA ILE A 176 -32.71 2.17 -2.25
C ILE A 176 -34.10 2.66 -1.85
N VAL A 177 -35.14 2.17 -2.53
CA VAL A 177 -36.53 2.53 -2.21
C VAL A 177 -36.91 2.05 -0.82
N LYS A 178 -36.57 0.80 -0.46
CA LYS A 178 -36.82 0.23 0.87
C LYS A 178 -36.15 1.06 1.97
N ALA A 179 -34.89 1.44 1.78
CA ALA A 179 -34.15 2.26 2.73
C ALA A 179 -34.71 3.69 2.85
N GLN A 180 -35.23 4.27 1.77
CA GLN A 180 -35.79 5.63 1.82
C GLN A 180 -37.15 5.69 2.51
N GLY A 181 -38.00 4.67 2.33
CA GLY A 181 -39.38 4.66 2.85
C GLY A 181 -39.48 4.91 4.36
N PHE A 182 -38.58 4.36 5.17
CA PHE A 182 -38.64 4.48 6.63
C PHE A 182 -38.17 5.82 7.19
N SER A 183 -37.29 6.54 6.49
CA SER A 183 -36.76 7.83 6.96
C SER A 183 -37.44 9.05 6.39
N GLN A 184 -38.22 8.90 5.32
CA GLN A 184 -38.89 10.04 4.66
C GLN A 184 -39.75 10.86 5.61
N TRP A 185 -40.50 10.21 6.53
CA TRP A 185 -41.43 10.90 7.41
C TRP A 185 -40.77 11.92 8.35
N TYR A 186 -39.52 11.68 8.79
CA TYR A 186 -38.81 12.60 9.70
C TYR A 186 -37.81 13.49 8.98
N LEU A 187 -37.19 13.03 7.88
CA LEU A 187 -36.26 13.85 7.09
C LEU A 187 -36.97 14.99 6.35
N GLN A 188 -38.23 14.80 5.96
CA GLN A 188 -39.03 15.83 5.27
C GLN A 188 -39.60 16.90 6.23
N LYS A 189 -39.67 16.61 7.54
CA LYS A 189 -40.16 17.57 8.53
C LYS A 189 -39.21 18.76 8.65
N LYS A 190 -39.76 19.97 8.72
CA LYS A 190 -38.98 21.21 8.80
C LYS A 190 -38.36 21.41 10.18
N GLU A 191 -38.97 20.80 11.18
CA GLU A 191 -38.65 20.87 12.60
C GLU A 191 -37.39 20.05 12.95
N TYR A 192 -37.14 18.94 12.26
CA TYR A 192 -36.02 18.03 12.53
C TYR A 192 -34.84 18.27 11.58
N LYS A 193 -33.94 19.20 11.95
CA LYS A 193 -32.83 19.62 11.07
C LYS A 193 -31.48 18.96 11.38
N ALA A 194 -31.26 18.50 12.61
CA ALA A 194 -29.93 18.12 13.12
C ALA A 194 -29.24 16.99 12.33
N PHE A 195 -30.00 16.06 11.73
CA PHE A 195 -29.46 14.90 11.02
C PHE A 195 -29.88 14.81 9.56
N LYS A 196 -30.31 15.92 8.92
CA LYS A 196 -30.72 15.91 7.50
C LYS A 196 -29.60 15.53 6.53
N ASN A 197 -28.35 15.72 6.95
CA ASN A 197 -27.13 15.38 6.22
C ASN A 197 -26.56 14.00 6.58
N VAL A 198 -27.13 13.30 7.56
CA VAL A 198 -26.71 11.94 7.93
C VAL A 198 -27.50 10.95 7.08
N GLN A 199 -26.81 9.99 6.46
CA GLN A 199 -27.44 8.99 5.60
C GLN A 199 -27.83 7.74 6.42
N PRO A 200 -29.12 7.48 6.71
CA PRO A 200 -29.54 6.37 7.57
C PRO A 200 -29.78 5.07 6.79
N TYR A 201 -29.33 4.97 5.53
CA TYR A 201 -29.81 3.95 4.59
C TYR A 201 -29.71 2.52 5.13
N LEU A 202 -28.54 2.13 5.63
CA LEU A 202 -28.37 0.79 6.20
C LEU A 202 -29.30 0.59 7.40
N PHE A 203 -29.39 1.55 8.33
CA PHE A 203 -30.25 1.44 9.52
C PHE A 203 -31.73 1.22 9.20
N ASN A 204 -32.19 1.61 8.02
CA ASN A 204 -33.57 1.41 7.58
C ASN A 204 -33.81 0.04 6.94
N LEU A 205 -32.75 -0.72 6.62
CA LEU A 205 -32.85 -2.07 6.08
C LEU A 205 -32.99 -3.08 7.22
N GLN A 206 -33.73 -4.18 7.00
CA GLN A 206 -33.83 -5.27 7.96
C GLN A 206 -32.49 -6.02 8.04
N VAL A 207 -32.25 -6.74 9.13
CA VAL A 207 -31.03 -7.56 9.33
C VAL A 207 -30.77 -8.47 8.13
N THR A 208 -31.81 -9.18 7.68
CA THR A 208 -31.74 -10.11 6.55
C THR A 208 -31.57 -9.42 5.20
N ASP A 209 -31.84 -8.12 5.10
CA ASP A 209 -31.67 -7.38 3.85
C ASP A 209 -30.21 -7.05 3.57
N LEU A 210 -29.34 -6.99 4.58
CA LEU A 210 -27.95 -6.56 4.42
C LEU A 210 -27.17 -7.44 3.44
N ILE A 211 -27.16 -8.76 3.66
CA ILE A 211 -26.48 -9.70 2.76
C ILE A 211 -27.19 -9.76 1.41
N LYS A 212 -28.53 -9.80 1.39
CA LYS A 212 -29.31 -9.83 0.14
C LYS A 212 -29.03 -8.61 -0.73
N MET A 213 -28.94 -7.43 -0.12
CA MET A 213 -28.58 -6.19 -0.80
C MET A 213 -27.20 -6.32 -1.44
N LEU A 214 -26.19 -6.81 -0.71
CA LEU A 214 -24.82 -6.96 -1.24
C LEU A 214 -24.74 -8.00 -2.36
N LYS A 215 -25.52 -9.09 -2.28
CA LYS A 215 -25.62 -10.13 -3.33
C LYS A 215 -26.32 -9.67 -4.60
N ASN A 216 -27.23 -8.71 -4.46
CA ASN A 216 -28.01 -8.18 -5.58
C ASN A 216 -27.43 -6.88 -6.15
N SER A 217 -26.23 -6.50 -5.73
CA SER A 217 -25.59 -5.24 -6.11
C SER A 217 -24.22 -5.53 -6.72
N TYR A 218 -23.83 -4.72 -7.71
CA TYR A 218 -22.68 -4.99 -8.59
C TYR A 218 -21.83 -3.73 -8.78
N VAL A 219 -20.52 -3.90 -8.98
CA VAL A 219 -19.56 -2.82 -9.24
C VAL A 219 -19.17 -2.83 -10.71
N GLY A 220 -19.20 -1.67 -11.39
CA GLY A 220 -18.71 -1.53 -12.77
C GLY A 220 -19.65 -0.76 -13.71
N THR A 221 -19.35 -0.80 -15.01
CA THR A 221 -20.16 -0.19 -16.11
C THR A 221 -21.38 -1.03 -16.49
N VAL A 222 -21.65 -2.08 -15.73
CA VAL A 222 -22.72 -3.04 -16.02
C VAL A 222 -24.05 -2.47 -15.55
N ASP A 223 -25.09 -2.62 -16.38
CA ASP A 223 -26.46 -2.26 -16.00
C ASP A 223 -26.93 -3.20 -14.86
N LYS A 224 -26.85 -2.69 -13.64
CA LYS A 224 -27.14 -3.43 -12.40
C LYS A 224 -28.60 -3.87 -12.31
N GLU A 225 -29.52 -3.11 -12.90
CA GLU A 225 -30.94 -3.46 -13.00
C GLU A 225 -31.12 -4.65 -13.95
N LEU A 226 -30.45 -4.61 -15.11
CA LEU A 226 -30.48 -5.72 -16.07
C LEU A 226 -29.89 -7.01 -15.48
N VAL A 227 -28.73 -6.94 -14.82
CA VAL A 227 -28.08 -8.11 -14.20
C VAL A 227 -28.99 -8.74 -13.13
N TYR A 228 -29.63 -7.91 -12.30
CA TYR A 228 -30.54 -8.39 -11.27
C TYR A 228 -31.75 -9.14 -11.87
N GLU A 229 -32.42 -8.55 -12.87
CA GLU A 229 -33.57 -9.19 -13.51
C GLU A 229 -33.17 -10.47 -14.26
N LEU A 230 -32.04 -10.48 -14.96
CA LEU A 230 -31.52 -11.67 -15.65
C LEU A 230 -31.24 -12.83 -14.68
N LYS A 231 -30.54 -12.58 -13.56
CA LYS A 231 -30.28 -13.62 -12.56
C LYS A 231 -31.54 -14.10 -11.87
N LYS A 232 -32.51 -13.21 -11.63
CA LYS A 232 -33.82 -13.58 -11.07
C LYS A 232 -34.60 -14.51 -12.01
N ILE A 233 -34.60 -14.21 -13.32
CA ILE A 233 -35.20 -15.10 -14.33
C ILE A 233 -34.46 -16.43 -14.37
N ALA A 234 -33.13 -16.41 -14.43
CA ALA A 234 -32.32 -17.64 -14.47
C ALA A 234 -32.54 -18.55 -13.25
N ASN A 235 -32.75 -17.98 -12.06
CA ASN A 235 -33.01 -18.73 -10.84
C ASN A 235 -34.46 -19.22 -10.70
N SER A 236 -35.42 -18.57 -11.38
CA SER A 236 -36.86 -18.88 -11.25
C SER A 236 -37.35 -19.91 -12.26
N TYR A 237 -36.65 -20.09 -13.38
CA TYR A 237 -36.99 -21.07 -14.41
C TYR A 237 -35.95 -22.17 -14.49
N GLN A 238 -36.38 -23.42 -14.65
CA GLN A 238 -35.52 -24.56 -15.01
C GLN A 238 -35.89 -25.02 -16.43
N GLY A 239 -34.96 -24.99 -17.38
CA GLY A 239 -35.17 -25.43 -18.78
C GLY A 239 -34.45 -24.56 -19.82
N ASN A 240 -34.85 -24.66 -21.10
CA ASN A 240 -34.23 -23.99 -22.26
C ASN A 240 -34.05 -22.47 -22.11
N ILE A 241 -34.87 -21.79 -21.29
CA ILE A 241 -34.72 -20.35 -21.01
C ILE A 241 -33.37 -20.06 -20.36
N ASN A 242 -32.89 -20.94 -19.47
CA ASN A 242 -31.58 -20.76 -18.85
C ASN A 242 -30.43 -21.00 -19.83
N GLU A 243 -30.62 -21.87 -20.82
CA GLU A 243 -29.63 -22.09 -21.87
C GLU A 243 -29.54 -20.88 -22.79
N ILE A 244 -30.68 -20.35 -23.25
CA ILE A 244 -30.74 -19.12 -24.07
C ILE A 244 -30.12 -17.93 -23.31
N LEU A 245 -30.48 -17.74 -22.04
CA LEU A 245 -29.91 -16.66 -21.22
C LEU A 245 -28.40 -16.83 -21.01
N LYS A 246 -27.91 -18.06 -20.84
CA LYS A 246 -26.48 -18.33 -20.75
C LYS A 246 -25.77 -18.07 -22.07
N GLU A 247 -26.37 -18.39 -23.21
CA GLU A 247 -25.78 -18.13 -24.52
C GLU A 247 -25.73 -16.62 -24.85
N GLU A 248 -26.80 -15.88 -24.57
CA GLU A 248 -26.91 -14.46 -24.95
C GLU A 248 -26.28 -13.51 -23.92
N TYR A 249 -26.28 -13.87 -22.63
CA TYR A 249 -25.91 -12.97 -21.53
C TYR A 249 -24.89 -13.59 -20.56
N GLN A 250 -24.07 -14.53 -21.03
CA GLN A 250 -23.08 -15.23 -20.20
C GLN A 250 -22.25 -14.28 -19.33
N GLN A 251 -21.70 -13.22 -19.95
CA GLN A 251 -20.83 -12.25 -19.29
C GLN A 251 -21.54 -11.50 -18.14
N LEU A 252 -22.85 -11.23 -18.27
CA LEU A 252 -23.65 -10.59 -17.23
C LEU A 252 -24.03 -11.57 -16.12
N LEU A 253 -24.26 -12.83 -16.46
CA LEU A 253 -24.58 -13.89 -15.50
C LEU A 253 -23.37 -14.31 -14.66
N GLU A 254 -22.17 -14.24 -15.23
CA GLU A 254 -20.90 -14.51 -14.55
C GLU A 254 -20.39 -13.32 -13.72
N CYS A 255 -20.99 -12.13 -13.82
CA CYS A 255 -20.62 -10.99 -13.00
C CYS A 255 -20.80 -11.31 -11.50
N GLN A 256 -19.72 -11.16 -10.73
CA GLN A 256 -19.73 -11.30 -9.29
C GLN A 256 -20.42 -10.12 -8.61
N SER A 257 -21.25 -10.43 -7.62
CA SER A 257 -21.86 -9.44 -6.74
C SER A 257 -20.83 -8.80 -5.79
N ILE A 258 -21.19 -7.68 -5.17
CA ILE A 258 -20.37 -7.05 -4.12
C ILE A 258 -20.10 -8.05 -2.99
N TRP A 259 -21.08 -8.88 -2.63
CA TRP A 259 -20.90 -9.90 -1.61
C TRP A 259 -19.82 -10.91 -1.98
N GLU A 260 -19.88 -11.45 -3.20
CA GLU A 260 -18.95 -12.47 -3.67
C GLU A 260 -17.55 -11.92 -3.89
N LYS A 261 -17.43 -10.70 -4.39
CA LYS A 261 -16.14 -10.10 -4.71
C LYS A 261 -15.41 -9.56 -3.47
N GLU A 262 -16.15 -8.94 -2.55
CA GLU A 262 -15.55 -8.10 -1.50
C GLU A 262 -15.70 -8.67 -0.08
N PHE A 263 -16.74 -9.47 0.18
CA PHE A 263 -17.09 -9.87 1.55
C PHE A 263 -16.93 -11.37 1.84
N ILE A 264 -17.07 -12.25 0.84
CA ILE A 264 -17.09 -13.70 1.07
C ILE A 264 -15.76 -14.23 1.63
N ASP A 265 -14.63 -13.71 1.13
CA ASP A 265 -13.29 -14.13 1.58
C ASP A 265 -12.98 -13.65 3.00
N ILE A 266 -13.56 -12.50 3.38
CA ILE A 266 -13.36 -11.88 4.69
C ILE A 266 -14.18 -12.60 5.76
N PHE A 267 -15.44 -12.89 5.46
CA PHE A 267 -16.39 -13.45 6.41
C PHE A 267 -16.43 -14.98 6.41
N GLY A 268 -16.11 -15.60 5.27
CA GLY A 268 -16.24 -17.03 5.02
C GLY A 268 -17.62 -17.42 4.49
N VAL A 269 -17.66 -18.55 3.77
CA VAL A 269 -18.85 -19.06 3.09
C VAL A 269 -20.04 -19.35 4.01
N ASP A 270 -19.78 -19.71 5.27
CA ASP A 270 -20.83 -20.06 6.25
C ASP A 270 -21.49 -18.84 6.90
N PHE A 271 -20.94 -17.64 6.74
CA PHE A 271 -21.41 -16.45 7.45
C PHE A 271 -22.87 -16.12 7.13
N GLU A 272 -23.28 -16.31 5.88
CA GLU A 272 -24.67 -16.04 5.48
C GLU A 272 -25.68 -16.92 6.22
N ASN A 273 -25.37 -18.21 6.38
CA ASN A 273 -26.24 -19.14 7.10
C ASN A 273 -26.37 -18.72 8.56
N GLN A 274 -25.24 -18.37 9.19
CA GLN A 274 -25.20 -17.85 10.56
C GLN A 274 -25.97 -16.53 10.70
N TRP A 275 -25.87 -15.65 9.70
CA TRP A 275 -26.57 -14.37 9.70
C TRP A 275 -28.09 -14.51 9.52
N ASN A 276 -28.53 -15.47 8.70
CA ASN A 276 -29.94 -15.78 8.52
C ASN A 276 -30.55 -16.37 9.80
N GLU A 277 -29.84 -17.29 10.44
CA GLU A 277 -30.22 -17.84 11.75
C GLU A 277 -30.32 -16.73 12.81
N PHE A 278 -29.30 -15.87 12.89
CA PHE A 278 -29.30 -14.68 13.74
C PHE A 278 -30.51 -13.76 13.45
N GLY A 279 -30.84 -13.53 12.18
CA GLY A 279 -31.99 -12.71 11.78
C GLY A 279 -33.33 -13.28 12.28
N ASN A 280 -33.51 -14.60 12.23
CA ASN A 280 -34.69 -15.27 12.76
C ASN A 280 -34.80 -15.11 14.27
N MET A 281 -33.69 -15.35 15.00
CA MET A 281 -33.65 -15.18 16.45
C MET A 281 -33.88 -13.73 16.88
N ARG A 282 -33.32 -12.76 16.14
CA ARG A 282 -33.54 -11.32 16.35
C ARG A 282 -35.01 -10.94 16.19
N ASN A 283 -35.71 -11.51 15.21
CA ASN A 283 -37.16 -11.31 15.06
C ASN A 283 -37.92 -11.83 16.29
N MET A 284 -37.56 -13.00 16.82
CA MET A 284 -38.20 -13.55 18.01
C MET A 284 -38.06 -12.62 19.21
N ILE A 285 -36.85 -12.13 19.47
CA ILE A 285 -36.54 -11.22 20.58
C ILE A 285 -37.25 -9.87 20.42
N ALA A 286 -37.22 -9.28 19.23
CA ALA A 286 -37.81 -7.96 18.97
C ALA A 286 -39.33 -7.94 19.20
N HIS A 287 -40.00 -9.08 19.03
CA HIS A 287 -41.44 -9.24 19.25
C HIS A 287 -41.77 -9.94 20.58
N ASN A 288 -40.81 -10.05 21.50
CA ASN A 288 -40.98 -10.66 22.82
C ASN A 288 -41.63 -12.06 22.76
N LYS A 289 -41.28 -12.86 21.75
CA LYS A 289 -41.77 -14.25 21.64
C LYS A 289 -41.18 -15.08 22.80
N PRO A 290 -41.87 -16.14 23.27
CA PRO A 290 -41.33 -16.99 24.33
C PRO A 290 -39.98 -17.61 23.97
N ILE A 291 -39.01 -17.50 24.87
CA ILE A 291 -37.65 -18.06 24.71
C ILE A 291 -37.44 -19.17 25.75
N CYS A 292 -37.23 -20.40 25.29
CA CYS A 292 -36.84 -21.51 26.14
C CYS A 292 -35.33 -21.49 26.43
N LEU A 293 -34.89 -22.28 27.41
CA LEU A 293 -33.49 -22.34 27.83
C LEU A 293 -32.56 -22.76 26.69
N GLU A 294 -32.98 -23.73 25.87
CA GLU A 294 -32.23 -24.20 24.71
C GLU A 294 -32.02 -23.07 23.71
N LEU A 295 -33.12 -22.38 23.35
CA LEU A 295 -33.07 -21.25 22.43
C LEU A 295 -32.24 -20.08 23.00
N TYR A 296 -32.31 -19.82 24.31
CA TYR A 296 -31.46 -18.83 24.96
C TYR A 296 -29.97 -19.15 24.77
N ASN A 297 -29.59 -20.41 24.97
CA ASN A 297 -28.21 -20.86 24.81
C ASN A 297 -27.76 -20.76 23.35
N ASP A 298 -28.60 -21.16 22.40
CA ASP A 298 -28.33 -21.04 20.96
C ASP A 298 -28.15 -19.57 20.55
N ILE A 299 -29.00 -18.68 21.07
CA ILE A 299 -28.89 -17.23 20.86
C ILE A 299 -27.55 -16.69 21.39
N VAL A 300 -27.16 -17.08 22.61
CA VAL A 300 -25.89 -16.63 23.19
C VAL A 300 -24.71 -17.18 22.38
N ALA A 301 -24.80 -18.42 21.91
CA ALA A 301 -23.76 -19.04 21.08
C ALA A 301 -23.60 -18.32 19.73
N ILE A 302 -24.69 -17.99 19.03
CA ILE A 302 -24.61 -17.28 17.74
C ILE A 302 -24.09 -15.86 17.91
N ILE A 303 -24.49 -15.16 18.98
CA ILE A 303 -23.96 -13.83 19.32
C ILE A 303 -22.45 -13.90 19.49
N ASN A 304 -21.96 -14.82 20.31
CA ASN A 304 -20.52 -14.98 20.57
C ASN A 304 -19.74 -15.33 19.29
N ARG A 305 -20.28 -16.21 18.44
CA ARG A 305 -19.67 -16.61 17.17
C ARG A 305 -19.55 -15.44 16.20
N LEU A 306 -20.63 -14.67 16.03
CA LEU A 306 -20.62 -13.48 15.18
C LEU A 306 -19.70 -12.40 15.75
N SER A 307 -19.70 -12.16 17.08
CA SER A 307 -18.75 -11.25 17.73
C SER A 307 -17.30 -11.61 17.41
N GLY A 308 -16.93 -12.89 17.56
CA GLY A 308 -15.58 -13.37 17.23
C GLY A 308 -15.24 -13.16 15.75
N THR A 309 -16.21 -13.37 14.86
CA THR A 309 -16.05 -13.11 13.42
C THR A 309 -15.77 -11.64 13.16
N PHE A 310 -16.56 -10.72 13.73
CA PHE A 310 -16.33 -9.28 13.55
C PHE A 310 -14.97 -8.82 14.08
N ILE A 311 -14.53 -9.32 15.24
CA ILE A 311 -13.19 -9.01 15.79
C ILE A 311 -12.09 -9.46 14.82
N ARG A 312 -12.22 -10.67 14.25
CA ARG A 312 -11.25 -11.18 13.25
C ARG A 312 -11.24 -10.30 12.01
N VAL A 313 -12.42 -9.99 11.47
CA VAL A 313 -12.56 -9.16 10.27
C VAL A 313 -12.00 -7.75 10.48
N GLU A 314 -12.22 -7.16 11.65
CA GLU A 314 -11.69 -5.84 11.97
C GLU A 314 -10.16 -5.80 12.01
N ARG A 315 -9.51 -6.89 12.44
CA ARG A 315 -8.04 -7.05 12.36
C ARG A 315 -7.56 -7.14 10.92
N ILE A 316 -8.22 -7.97 10.09
CA ILE A 316 -7.90 -8.10 8.66
C ILE A 316 -8.05 -6.74 7.97
N TYR A 317 -9.14 -6.03 8.26
CA TYR A 317 -9.42 -4.72 7.71
C TYR A 317 -8.33 -3.70 8.06
N LYS A 318 -7.90 -3.62 9.33
CA LYS A 318 -6.80 -2.72 9.75
C LYS A 318 -5.45 -3.06 9.10
N GLY A 319 -5.22 -4.32 8.76
CA GLY A 319 -4.01 -4.75 8.06
C GLY A 319 -4.01 -4.35 6.58
N ASN A 320 -5.14 -4.54 5.89
CA ASN A 320 -5.20 -4.49 4.42
C ASN A 320 -5.69 -3.15 3.85
N LEU A 321 -6.50 -2.39 4.59
CA LEU A 321 -7.06 -1.10 4.16
C LEU A 321 -6.39 0.04 4.93
N ARG A 322 -5.07 0.22 4.70
CA ARG A 322 -4.33 1.41 5.15
C ARG A 322 -4.51 2.54 4.15
N SER A 323 -4.78 3.75 4.63
CA SER A 323 -4.89 4.93 3.76
C SER A 323 -3.52 5.27 3.15
N SER A 324 -3.52 6.07 2.07
CA SER A 324 -2.27 6.61 1.53
C SER A 324 -1.52 7.41 2.58
N GLU A 325 -2.23 8.22 3.36
CA GLU A 325 -1.66 9.03 4.44
C GLU A 325 -1.04 8.16 5.54
N GLU A 326 -1.67 7.04 5.91
CA GLU A 326 -1.08 6.11 6.89
C GLU A 326 0.22 5.50 6.38
N LYS A 327 0.31 5.19 5.08
CA LYS A 327 1.55 4.70 4.44
C LYS A 327 2.60 5.81 4.32
N ASP A 328 2.19 7.02 3.96
CA ASP A 328 3.09 8.17 3.85
C ASP A 328 3.70 8.53 5.21
N VAL A 329 2.92 8.44 6.28
CA VAL A 329 3.42 8.66 7.65
C VAL A 329 4.45 7.60 8.04
N GLU A 330 4.19 6.32 7.76
CA GLU A 330 5.14 5.22 8.02
C GLU A 330 6.45 5.43 7.25
N TYR A 331 6.36 5.74 5.95
CA TYR A 331 7.52 6.07 5.12
C TYR A 331 8.32 7.26 5.66
N LEU A 332 7.64 8.33 6.09
CA LEU A 332 8.30 9.47 6.70
C LEU A 332 9.00 9.09 8.01
N TYR A 333 8.35 8.28 8.87
CA TYR A 333 8.95 7.81 10.10
C TYR A 333 10.19 6.95 9.85
N ASP A 334 10.13 6.03 8.88
CA ASP A 334 11.27 5.19 8.49
C ASP A 334 12.43 6.08 8.00
N LYS A 335 12.14 7.06 7.12
CA LYS A 335 13.14 8.02 6.66
C LYS A 335 13.77 8.82 7.80
N TYR A 336 12.96 9.39 8.69
CA TYR A 336 13.47 10.15 9.84
C TYR A 336 14.31 9.29 10.79
N SER A 337 13.93 8.02 10.95
CA SER A 337 14.69 7.08 11.77
C SER A 337 16.04 6.76 11.13
N ASP A 338 16.06 6.54 9.82
CA ASP A 338 17.27 6.32 9.05
C ASP A 338 18.22 7.51 9.14
N ASP A 339 17.72 8.73 8.90
CA ASP A 339 18.51 9.97 9.02
C ASP A 339 19.10 10.12 10.43
N PHE A 340 18.31 9.77 11.47
CA PHE A 340 18.77 9.81 12.86
C PHE A 340 19.93 8.82 13.12
N TYR A 341 19.82 7.58 12.66
CA TYR A 341 20.87 6.57 12.88
C TYR A 341 22.15 6.85 12.08
N MET A 342 22.06 7.46 10.90
CA MET A 342 23.24 7.88 10.16
C MET A 342 24.04 8.95 10.92
N VAL A 343 23.34 9.95 11.46
CA VAL A 343 23.96 10.99 12.30
C VAL A 343 24.57 10.39 13.56
N GLU A 344 23.90 9.42 14.20
CA GLU A 344 24.43 8.73 15.38
C GLU A 344 25.71 7.92 15.07
N ALA A 345 25.79 7.29 13.89
CA ALA A 345 27.00 6.61 13.41
C ALA A 345 28.15 7.57 13.02
N GLY A 346 27.91 8.89 13.04
CA GLY A 346 28.90 9.88 12.58
C GLY A 346 29.07 9.92 11.06
N ILE A 347 28.08 9.45 10.31
CA ILE A 347 28.05 9.51 8.85
C ILE A 347 27.44 10.86 8.46
N ASP A 348 28.24 11.71 7.83
CA ASP A 348 27.75 12.91 7.17
C ASP A 348 26.86 12.54 5.97
N SER A 349 25.95 13.44 5.58
CA SER A 349 24.94 13.15 4.56
C SER A 349 25.53 12.55 3.29
N ILE A 350 24.91 11.49 2.77
CA ILE A 350 25.20 10.93 1.45
C ILE A 350 24.96 12.02 0.39
N PRO A 351 25.76 12.09 -0.69
CA PRO A 351 25.54 13.03 -1.77
C PRO A 351 24.08 13.06 -2.27
N GLU A 352 23.53 14.25 -2.53
CA GLU A 352 22.12 14.39 -2.92
C GLU A 352 21.88 13.93 -4.37
N ASP A 353 22.88 14.13 -5.25
CA ASP A 353 22.81 13.78 -6.66
C ASP A 353 24.20 13.54 -7.29
N GLU A 354 24.20 13.07 -8.55
CA GLU A 354 25.43 12.75 -9.31
C GLU A 354 26.38 13.94 -9.45
N ARG A 355 25.88 15.19 -9.40
CA ARG A 355 26.72 16.39 -9.62
C ARG A 355 27.65 16.63 -8.45
N GLU A 356 27.20 16.33 -7.24
CA GLU A 356 28.03 16.44 -6.04
C GLU A 356 29.21 15.46 -6.09
N VAL A 357 28.97 14.23 -6.57
CA VAL A 357 30.03 13.23 -6.78
C VAL A 357 31.02 13.67 -7.87
N LEU A 358 30.53 14.22 -8.99
CA LEU A 358 31.40 14.74 -10.05
C LEU A 358 32.23 15.95 -9.59
N GLN A 359 31.66 16.82 -8.76
CA GLN A 359 32.39 17.94 -8.16
C GLN A 359 33.47 17.45 -7.20
N GLU A 360 33.16 16.45 -6.38
CA GLU A 360 34.15 15.83 -5.48
C GLU A 360 35.35 15.28 -6.27
N ILE A 361 35.11 14.62 -7.42
CA ILE A 361 36.18 14.18 -8.33
C ILE A 361 36.96 15.37 -8.89
N THR A 362 36.28 16.45 -9.27
CA THR A 362 36.91 17.65 -9.82
C THR A 362 37.85 18.31 -8.81
N ASP A 363 37.48 18.32 -7.54
CA ASP A 363 38.23 18.97 -6.45
C ASP A 363 39.44 18.15 -5.95
N THR A 364 39.68 16.96 -6.54
CA THR A 364 40.84 16.12 -6.19
C THR A 364 42.16 16.64 -6.73
N GLU A 365 43.25 16.33 -6.03
CA GLU A 365 44.61 16.69 -6.47
C GLU A 365 44.96 15.98 -7.78
N GLU A 366 44.59 14.71 -7.93
CA GLU A 366 44.88 13.89 -9.10
C GLU A 366 44.23 14.44 -10.39
N TYR A 367 42.96 14.86 -10.33
CA TYR A 367 42.31 15.49 -11.48
C TYR A 367 42.88 16.89 -11.76
N GLY A 368 43.15 17.66 -10.71
CA GLY A 368 43.81 18.97 -10.82
C GLY A 368 45.21 18.90 -11.44
N GLU A 369 45.96 17.84 -11.17
CA GLU A 369 47.25 17.58 -11.83
C GLU A 369 47.08 17.31 -13.33
N LEU A 370 46.06 16.55 -13.72
CA LEU A 370 45.77 16.24 -15.12
C LEU A 370 45.42 17.51 -15.90
N THR A 371 44.52 18.35 -15.38
CA THR A 371 44.13 19.61 -16.03
C THR A 371 45.32 20.56 -16.15
N SER A 372 46.08 20.75 -15.07
CA SER A 372 47.30 21.58 -15.06
C SER A 372 48.32 21.13 -16.10
N LEU A 373 48.47 19.82 -16.32
CA LEU A 373 49.36 19.25 -17.32
C LEU A 373 48.95 19.64 -18.75
N PHE A 374 47.64 19.61 -19.05
CA PHE A 374 47.13 20.03 -20.36
C PHE A 374 47.22 21.54 -20.56
N GLU A 375 46.97 22.35 -19.54
CA GLU A 375 47.15 23.80 -19.57
C GLU A 375 48.60 24.20 -19.88
N GLU A 376 49.56 23.55 -19.20
CA GLU A 376 50.99 23.77 -19.44
C GLU A 376 51.38 23.38 -20.87
N PHE A 377 50.88 22.23 -21.34
CA PHE A 377 51.14 21.75 -22.68
C PHE A 377 50.59 22.67 -23.76
N GLU A 378 49.32 23.08 -23.65
CA GLU A 378 48.67 24.01 -24.57
C GLU A 378 49.48 25.30 -24.68
N SER A 379 49.84 25.87 -23.51
CA SER A 379 50.64 27.09 -23.43
C SER A 379 52.00 26.92 -24.09
N ASN A 380 52.70 25.82 -23.83
CA ASN A 380 54.02 25.57 -24.39
C ASN A 380 53.97 25.44 -25.93
N ILE A 381 53.05 24.63 -26.47
CA ILE A 381 52.89 24.46 -27.91
C ILE A 381 52.58 25.78 -28.61
N TYR A 382 51.71 26.60 -28.03
CA TYR A 382 51.40 27.93 -28.57
C TYR A 382 52.67 28.79 -28.72
N TRP A 383 53.48 28.90 -27.67
CA TRP A 383 54.72 29.69 -27.72
C TRP A 383 55.75 29.11 -28.69
N LYS A 384 55.86 27.77 -28.81
CA LYS A 384 56.75 27.14 -29.80
C LYS A 384 56.34 27.45 -31.24
N ILE A 385 55.04 27.48 -31.53
CA ILE A 385 54.53 27.84 -32.86
C ILE A 385 54.86 29.31 -33.17
N GLU A 386 54.69 30.21 -32.21
CA GLU A 386 55.04 31.63 -32.35
C GLU A 386 56.54 31.86 -32.53
N ASP A 387 57.39 31.13 -31.81
CA ASP A 387 58.84 31.17 -31.98
C ASP A 387 59.25 30.70 -33.39
N LEU A 388 58.68 29.59 -33.88
CA LEU A 388 58.93 29.10 -35.24
C LEU A 388 58.47 30.11 -36.31
N ARG A 389 57.35 30.80 -36.08
CA ARG A 389 56.86 31.89 -36.95
C ARG A 389 57.82 33.07 -36.97
N SER A 390 58.31 33.50 -35.81
CA SER A 390 59.30 34.58 -35.71
C SER A 390 60.57 34.23 -36.47
N VAL A 391 61.10 33.03 -36.26
CA VAL A 391 62.31 32.55 -36.94
C VAL A 391 62.09 32.46 -38.46
N LEU A 392 60.91 32.01 -38.91
CA LEU A 392 60.57 32.00 -40.34
C LEU A 392 60.57 33.43 -40.93
N TYR A 393 59.95 34.39 -40.24
CA TYR A 393 59.92 35.79 -40.67
C TYR A 393 61.34 36.37 -40.78
N ASP A 394 62.18 36.09 -39.79
CA ASP A 394 63.56 36.53 -39.79
C ASP A 394 64.32 35.92 -40.97
N ILE A 395 64.23 34.61 -41.19
CA ILE A 395 64.83 33.91 -42.34
C ILE A 395 64.37 34.52 -43.68
N GLN A 396 63.08 34.83 -43.82
CA GLN A 396 62.54 35.51 -45.00
C GLN A 396 63.12 36.93 -45.17
N SER A 397 63.41 37.64 -44.08
CA SER A 397 64.00 38.98 -44.11
C SER A 397 65.47 38.98 -44.55
N ILE A 398 66.24 37.93 -44.26
CA ILE A 398 67.66 37.79 -44.66
C ILE A 398 67.78 37.73 -46.19
N ARG A 399 66.73 37.26 -46.90
CA ARG A 399 66.59 37.35 -48.38
C ARG A 399 66.88 38.75 -48.94
N LEU A 400 66.72 39.81 -48.14
CA LEU A 400 66.97 41.19 -48.56
C LEU A 400 68.45 41.64 -48.46
N LYS A 401 69.35 40.82 -47.91
CA LYS A 401 70.79 41.12 -47.80
C LYS A 401 71.62 40.07 -48.56
N LYS A 402 72.70 40.47 -49.24
CA LYS A 402 73.54 39.58 -50.08
C LYS A 402 74.21 38.45 -49.27
N ILE A 403 73.55 37.31 -49.11
CA ILE A 403 74.09 36.10 -48.47
C ILE A 403 75.10 35.41 -49.42
N LYS A 404 76.17 34.81 -48.86
CA LYS A 404 77.08 33.93 -49.62
C LYS A 404 76.44 32.56 -49.85
N VAL A 405 76.63 31.97 -51.03
CA VAL A 405 76.09 30.64 -51.45
C VAL A 405 76.22 29.55 -50.39
N ILE A 406 77.34 29.51 -49.66
CA ILE A 406 77.64 28.47 -48.67
C ILE A 406 76.73 28.55 -47.42
N ASN A 407 76.32 29.76 -47.04
CA ASN A 407 75.41 29.97 -45.91
C ASN A 407 73.97 29.61 -46.29
N LEU A 408 73.58 29.87 -47.56
CA LEU A 408 72.27 29.51 -48.09
C LEU A 408 72.09 27.99 -48.20
N LYS A 409 73.11 27.25 -48.67
CA LYS A 409 73.05 25.78 -48.70
C LYS A 409 72.87 25.17 -47.30
N SER A 410 73.66 25.64 -46.33
CA SER A 410 73.60 25.13 -44.95
C SER A 410 72.21 25.36 -44.33
N MET A 411 71.62 26.53 -44.57
CA MET A 411 70.26 26.84 -44.11
C MET A 411 69.20 25.97 -44.80
N LEU A 412 69.30 25.78 -46.12
CA LEU A 412 68.39 24.91 -46.88
C LEU A 412 68.49 23.45 -46.43
N GLU A 413 69.68 22.96 -46.09
CA GLU A 413 69.84 21.60 -45.56
C GLU A 413 69.13 21.41 -44.22
N VAL A 414 69.17 22.42 -43.34
CA VAL A 414 68.46 22.40 -42.06
C VAL A 414 66.95 22.48 -42.28
N LEU A 415 66.47 23.43 -43.08
CA LEU A 415 65.05 23.52 -43.45
C LEU A 415 64.54 22.22 -44.08
N CYS A 416 65.33 21.60 -44.95
CA CYS A 416 64.99 20.33 -45.58
C CYS A 416 64.82 19.19 -44.56
N LYS A 417 65.68 19.14 -43.53
CA LYS A 417 65.61 18.11 -42.48
C LYS A 417 64.36 18.29 -41.61
N ILE A 418 63.99 19.54 -41.32
CA ILE A 418 62.83 19.87 -40.49
C ILE A 418 61.53 19.60 -41.26
N ILE A 419 61.38 20.18 -42.46
CA ILE A 419 60.14 20.07 -43.27
C ILE A 419 59.86 18.63 -43.67
N TYR A 420 60.91 17.86 -44.02
CA TYR A 420 60.77 16.47 -44.47
C TYR A 420 61.23 15.47 -43.42
N ASN A 421 61.07 15.79 -42.12
CA ASN A 421 61.48 14.89 -41.04
C ASN A 421 60.89 13.48 -41.18
N TYR A 422 59.63 13.39 -41.61
CA TYR A 422 58.88 12.13 -41.78
C TYR A 422 58.79 11.64 -43.24
N ASN A 423 59.45 12.31 -44.21
CA ASN A 423 59.46 11.90 -45.61
C ASN A 423 60.89 11.73 -46.12
N GLU A 424 61.50 10.60 -45.75
CA GLU A 424 62.90 10.30 -46.04
C GLU A 424 63.22 10.34 -47.54
N ALA A 425 62.31 9.86 -48.39
CA ALA A 425 62.49 9.88 -49.84
C ALA A 425 62.56 11.32 -50.37
N LYS A 426 61.62 12.18 -49.99
CA LYS A 426 61.59 13.59 -50.41
C LYS A 426 62.77 14.36 -49.82
N ARG A 427 63.12 14.10 -48.54
CA ARG A 427 64.30 14.66 -47.87
C ARG A 427 65.59 14.36 -48.65
N ASN A 428 65.84 13.08 -48.97
CA ASN A 428 67.06 12.66 -49.65
C ASN A 428 67.18 13.21 -51.07
N ILE A 429 66.05 13.30 -51.79
CA ILE A 429 66.01 13.93 -53.12
C ILE A 429 66.36 15.41 -52.99
N THR A 430 65.69 16.16 -52.12
CA THR A 430 65.88 17.60 -51.98
C THR A 430 67.28 17.95 -51.48
N LEU A 431 67.83 17.21 -50.50
CA LEU A 431 69.23 17.37 -50.06
C LEU A 431 70.23 17.19 -51.21
N ARG A 432 70.02 16.17 -52.06
CA ARG A 432 70.87 15.94 -53.24
C ARG A 432 70.76 17.08 -54.26
N TYR A 433 69.57 17.65 -54.44
CA TYR A 433 69.36 18.82 -55.30
C TYR A 433 70.06 20.07 -54.75
N ILE A 434 70.04 20.31 -53.44
CA ILE A 434 70.78 21.42 -52.79
C ILE A 434 72.29 21.26 -52.99
N ASP A 435 72.81 20.05 -52.81
CA ASP A 435 74.25 19.75 -52.91
C ASP A 435 74.79 20.03 -54.32
N VAL A 436 74.12 19.53 -55.37
CA VAL A 436 74.56 19.70 -56.77
C VAL A 436 74.32 21.11 -57.35
N THR A 437 73.49 21.94 -56.70
CA THR A 437 73.14 23.27 -57.22
C THR A 437 74.20 24.31 -56.82
N ASN A 438 74.96 24.81 -57.81
CA ASN A 438 76.04 25.78 -57.59
C ASN A 438 75.70 27.21 -58.02
N HIS A 439 74.47 27.46 -58.48
CA HIS A 439 74.00 28.78 -58.90
C HIS A 439 72.99 29.34 -57.90
N ILE A 440 73.21 30.59 -57.46
CA ILE A 440 72.35 31.30 -56.48
C ILE A 440 70.87 31.25 -56.89
N LYS A 441 70.56 31.53 -58.15
CA LYS A 441 69.18 31.52 -58.67
C LYS A 441 68.47 30.16 -58.52
N GLY A 442 69.22 29.05 -58.58
CA GLY A 442 68.65 27.72 -58.38
C GLY A 442 68.35 27.44 -56.91
N LEU A 443 69.23 27.91 -56.00
CA LEU A 443 69.02 27.81 -54.55
C LEU A 443 67.89 28.73 -54.07
N GLU A 444 67.68 29.89 -54.71
CA GLU A 444 66.55 30.79 -54.43
C GLU A 444 65.19 30.14 -54.73
N VAL A 445 65.09 29.37 -55.82
CA VAL A 445 63.85 28.63 -56.14
C VAL A 445 63.56 27.55 -55.09
N ILE A 446 64.59 26.82 -54.67
CA ILE A 446 64.47 25.79 -53.61
C ILE A 446 64.10 26.45 -52.27
N PHE A 447 64.67 27.62 -51.98
CA PHE A 447 64.35 28.39 -50.79
C PHE A 447 62.88 28.81 -50.77
N ASP A 448 62.38 29.39 -51.86
CA ASP A 448 60.97 29.79 -51.97
C ASP A 448 60.03 28.59 -51.74
N GLU A 449 60.33 27.44 -52.37
CA GLU A 449 59.56 26.21 -52.17
C GLU A 449 59.64 25.71 -50.72
N MET A 450 60.79 25.81 -50.05
CA MET A 450 60.92 25.42 -48.64
C MET A 450 60.16 26.34 -47.71
N ILE A 451 60.19 27.65 -47.96
CA ILE A 451 59.43 28.62 -47.16
C ILE A 451 57.93 28.35 -47.28
N ASP A 452 57.42 28.11 -48.49
CA ASP A 452 56.01 27.77 -48.71
C ASP A 452 55.62 26.47 -47.98
N ASN A 453 56.50 25.45 -48.02
CA ASN A 453 56.28 24.20 -47.29
C ASN A 453 56.36 24.37 -45.77
N PHE A 454 57.22 25.27 -45.27
CA PHE A 454 57.34 25.58 -43.84
C PHE A 454 56.09 26.33 -43.35
N ASP A 455 55.60 27.31 -44.12
CA ASP A 455 54.36 28.03 -43.84
C ASP A 455 53.15 27.06 -43.84
N ALA A 456 53.13 26.09 -44.76
CA ALA A 456 52.13 25.03 -44.75
C ALA A 456 52.23 24.12 -43.51
N ALA A 457 53.43 23.80 -43.05
CA ALA A 457 53.65 23.03 -41.83
C ALA A 457 53.21 23.80 -40.57
N LEU A 458 53.47 25.12 -40.51
CA LEU A 458 52.98 25.99 -39.43
C LEU A 458 51.45 26.03 -39.41
N LYS A 459 50.80 26.18 -40.56
CA LYS A 459 49.32 26.12 -40.66
C LYS A 459 48.76 24.77 -40.21
N HIS A 460 49.48 23.68 -40.45
CA HIS A 460 49.11 22.36 -39.93
C HIS A 460 49.26 22.30 -38.41
N LEU A 461 50.34 22.84 -37.86
CA LEU A 461 50.52 22.95 -36.40
C LEU A 461 49.45 23.84 -35.74
N ASP A 462 49.03 24.93 -36.40
CA ASP A 462 47.89 25.74 -35.94
C ASP A 462 46.60 24.91 -35.91
N SER A 463 46.37 24.08 -36.93
CA SER A 463 45.20 23.19 -36.96
C SER A 463 45.26 22.17 -35.82
N VAL A 464 46.45 21.64 -35.51
CA VAL A 464 46.66 20.70 -34.40
C VAL A 464 46.42 21.40 -33.06
N TYR A 465 46.96 22.61 -32.88
CA TYR A 465 46.75 23.41 -31.67
C TYR A 465 45.27 23.73 -31.42
N ASN A 466 44.54 24.14 -32.46
CA ASN A 466 43.10 24.47 -32.34
C ASN A 466 42.20 23.24 -32.06
N GLU A 467 42.72 22.01 -32.21
CA GLU A 467 42.01 20.77 -31.89
C GLU A 467 42.31 20.27 -30.47
N ILE A 468 43.18 20.96 -29.70
CA ILE A 468 43.41 20.66 -28.28
C ILE A 468 42.16 21.04 -27.48
N PHE A 469 41.73 20.12 -26.62
CA PHE A 469 40.59 20.28 -25.75
C PHE A 469 40.87 19.60 -24.41
N TYR A 470 40.51 20.25 -23.32
CA TYR A 470 40.44 19.66 -21.99
C TYR A 470 39.34 20.38 -21.19
N SER A 471 38.82 19.71 -20.16
CA SER A 471 37.74 20.23 -19.35
C SER A 471 38.20 20.53 -17.93
N GLU A 472 37.90 21.73 -17.43
CA GLU A 472 38.17 22.12 -16.05
C GLU A 472 37.31 21.34 -15.04
N GLU A 473 36.11 20.89 -15.46
CA GLU A 473 35.18 20.11 -14.64
C GLU A 473 35.14 18.66 -15.11
N PHE A 474 35.20 17.72 -14.16
CA PHE A 474 35.09 16.31 -14.48
C PHE A 474 33.67 15.97 -14.97
N HIS A 475 33.59 15.22 -16.07
CA HIS A 475 32.33 14.74 -16.62
C HIS A 475 32.52 13.41 -17.36
N LEU A 476 31.44 12.66 -17.53
CA LEU A 476 31.46 11.43 -18.32
C LEU A 476 31.54 11.75 -19.82
N GLY A 477 32.39 11.02 -20.54
CA GLY A 477 32.72 11.26 -21.95
C GLY A 477 34.17 11.72 -22.12
N THR A 478 34.44 12.43 -23.21
CA THR A 478 35.80 12.91 -23.52
C THR A 478 36.17 14.08 -22.61
N ILE A 479 37.08 13.86 -21.67
CA ILE A 479 37.56 14.89 -20.73
C ILE A 479 38.77 15.67 -21.26
N ALA A 480 39.59 15.04 -22.11
CA ALA A 480 40.68 15.69 -22.80
C ALA A 480 40.92 15.05 -24.18
N LYS A 481 41.40 15.85 -25.12
CA LYS A 481 41.69 15.44 -26.49
C LYS A 481 42.80 16.30 -27.07
N MET A 482 43.72 15.66 -27.77
CA MET A 482 44.79 16.34 -28.49
C MET A 482 45.17 15.54 -29.73
N LYS A 483 45.93 16.19 -30.61
CA LYS A 483 46.48 15.56 -31.80
C LYS A 483 47.97 15.76 -31.84
N ASN A 484 48.72 14.75 -32.24
CA ASN A 484 50.15 14.89 -32.42
C ASN A 484 50.46 15.51 -33.81
N ILE A 485 51.74 15.86 -34.07
CA ILE A 485 52.17 16.44 -35.35
C ILE A 485 51.88 15.49 -36.53
N SER A 486 51.98 14.18 -36.30
CA SER A 486 51.74 13.13 -37.30
C SER A 486 50.26 12.98 -37.67
N GLY A 487 49.36 13.56 -36.87
CA GLY A 487 47.92 13.52 -37.06
C GLY A 487 47.20 12.44 -36.25
N ASP A 488 47.92 11.69 -35.40
CA ASP A 488 47.31 10.73 -34.47
C ASP A 488 46.59 11.47 -33.35
N VAL A 489 45.44 10.93 -32.95
CA VAL A 489 44.56 11.54 -31.95
C VAL A 489 44.68 10.78 -30.64
N LEU A 490 44.98 11.51 -29.56
CA LEU A 490 45.00 11.00 -28.20
C LEU A 490 43.80 11.60 -27.45
N GLU A 491 42.97 10.75 -26.84
CA GLU A 491 41.76 11.11 -26.11
C GLU A 491 41.80 10.48 -24.72
N ILE A 492 41.29 11.21 -23.72
CA ILE A 492 40.99 10.66 -22.40
C ILE A 492 39.47 10.63 -22.26
N VAL A 493 38.92 9.45 -21.99
CA VAL A 493 37.48 9.21 -21.96
C VAL A 493 37.09 8.60 -20.62
N ALA A 494 36.21 9.29 -19.89
CA ALA A 494 35.63 8.81 -18.65
C ALA A 494 34.32 8.06 -18.93
N ASN A 495 34.24 6.79 -18.51
CA ASN A 495 33.09 5.92 -18.71
C ASN A 495 32.64 5.30 -17.38
N GLY A 496 31.34 5.22 -17.15
CA GLY A 496 30.80 4.57 -15.95
C GLY A 496 29.38 5.03 -15.64
N CYS A 497 28.90 4.66 -14.46
CA CYS A 497 27.60 5.08 -13.94
C CYS A 497 27.75 5.37 -12.45
N ILE A 498 27.07 6.42 -11.99
CA ILE A 498 27.01 6.82 -10.59
C ILE A 498 25.66 6.36 -10.04
N CYS A 499 25.68 5.49 -9.03
CA CYS A 499 24.53 4.92 -8.36
C CYS A 499 24.65 5.19 -6.86
N ILE A 500 24.15 6.36 -6.45
CA ILE A 500 24.17 6.79 -5.06
C ILE A 500 23.21 5.92 -4.23
N ASP A 501 23.76 4.97 -3.49
CA ASP A 501 23.03 4.10 -2.58
C ASP A 501 23.91 3.71 -1.37
N LYS A 502 23.28 3.45 -0.22
CA LYS A 502 23.98 3.14 1.03
C LYS A 502 24.86 1.91 0.88
N GLY A 503 26.11 2.01 1.33
CA GLY A 503 27.09 0.92 1.26
C GLY A 503 27.50 0.49 -0.15
N ASN A 504 27.01 1.17 -1.19
CA ASN A 504 27.37 0.88 -2.57
C ASN A 504 28.80 1.36 -2.88
N THR A 505 29.38 0.82 -3.95
CA THR A 505 30.67 1.25 -4.50
C THR A 505 30.53 1.42 -6.00
N ASP A 506 30.81 2.62 -6.47
CA ASP A 506 30.86 2.92 -7.89
C ASP A 506 32.28 2.89 -8.42
N THR A 507 32.43 2.48 -9.68
CA THR A 507 33.72 2.48 -10.38
C THR A 507 33.55 3.13 -11.74
N LEU A 508 34.26 4.23 -11.95
CA LEU A 508 34.38 4.91 -13.24
C LEU A 508 35.72 4.56 -13.86
N LEU A 509 35.73 4.22 -15.14
CA LEU A 509 36.93 3.92 -15.91
C LEU A 509 37.40 5.16 -16.65
N ILE A 510 38.69 5.44 -16.59
CA ILE A 510 39.34 6.53 -17.33
C ILE A 510 40.24 5.90 -18.39
N ASP A 511 39.79 5.92 -19.64
CA ASP A 511 40.52 5.30 -20.74
C ASP A 511 41.37 6.33 -21.48
N LEU A 512 42.66 6.03 -21.65
CA LEU A 512 43.53 6.72 -22.59
C LEU A 512 43.47 6.00 -23.94
N VAL A 513 42.96 6.70 -24.96
CA VAL A 513 42.68 6.17 -26.29
C VAL A 513 43.56 6.85 -27.32
N GLU A 514 44.28 6.08 -28.13
CA GLU A 514 45.04 6.58 -29.28
C GLU A 514 44.45 6.01 -30.57
N ASN A 515 44.08 6.89 -31.51
CA ASN A 515 43.51 6.50 -32.80
C ASN A 515 42.31 5.53 -32.71
N GLY A 516 41.57 5.57 -31.59
CA GLY A 516 40.41 4.73 -31.32
C GLY A 516 40.72 3.41 -30.60
N GLU A 517 41.98 3.14 -30.23
CA GLU A 517 42.37 1.98 -29.44
C GLU A 517 42.78 2.41 -28.01
N THR A 518 42.22 1.77 -26.99
CA THR A 518 42.58 2.02 -25.58
C THR A 518 43.99 1.48 -25.31
N ILE A 519 44.88 2.36 -24.84
CA ILE A 519 46.26 2.03 -24.47
C ILE A 519 46.37 1.72 -22.98
N LEU A 520 45.76 2.59 -22.15
CA LEU A 520 45.81 2.51 -20.69
C LEU A 520 44.42 2.79 -20.12
N THR A 521 44.11 2.18 -18.99
CA THR A 521 42.86 2.39 -18.25
C THR A 521 43.20 2.67 -16.79
N GLY A 522 42.74 3.81 -16.28
CA GLY A 522 42.71 4.15 -14.88
C GLY A 522 41.31 3.97 -14.29
N GLU A 523 41.19 4.09 -12.98
CA GLU A 523 39.93 3.86 -12.26
C GLU A 523 39.69 4.94 -11.22
N ILE A 524 38.43 5.37 -11.09
CA ILE A 524 37.94 6.20 -10.00
C ILE A 524 36.93 5.39 -9.22
N ILE A 525 37.15 5.19 -7.93
CA ILE A 525 36.31 4.37 -7.05
C ILE A 525 35.70 5.27 -5.98
N LYS A 526 34.37 5.33 -5.92
CA LYS A 526 33.60 6.03 -4.88
C LYS A 526 32.92 5.02 -3.97
N PHE A 527 33.15 5.14 -2.66
CA PHE A 527 32.50 4.34 -1.62
C PHE A 527 31.47 5.20 -0.90
N TYR A 528 30.24 4.71 -0.76
CA TYR A 528 29.19 5.38 0.00
C TYR A 528 29.08 4.80 1.41
N SER A 529 28.96 5.67 2.41
CA SER A 529 28.85 5.25 3.82
C SER A 529 27.64 4.35 4.10
N ASP A 530 27.78 3.50 5.12
CA ASP A 530 26.70 2.66 5.65
C ASP A 530 26.86 2.42 7.15
N TYR A 531 25.80 2.00 7.83
CA TYR A 531 25.78 1.75 9.28
C TYR A 531 25.07 0.45 9.65
N GLU A 532 25.46 -0.12 10.80
CA GLU A 532 24.73 -1.21 11.45
C GLU A 532 24.27 -0.78 12.84
N ILE A 533 23.14 -1.33 13.27
CA ILE A 533 22.65 -1.17 14.64
C ILE A 533 23.09 -2.40 15.44
N ASN A 534 23.87 -2.19 16.49
CA ASN A 534 24.32 -3.26 17.36
C ASN A 534 23.19 -3.77 18.29
N ASP A 535 23.45 -4.85 19.03
CA ASP A 535 22.49 -5.44 19.99
C ASP A 535 22.04 -4.48 21.12
N GLU A 536 22.77 -3.38 21.33
CA GLU A 536 22.45 -2.35 22.33
C GLU A 536 21.62 -1.19 21.74
N GLY A 537 21.30 -1.25 20.44
CA GLY A 537 20.51 -0.22 19.74
C GLY A 537 21.32 1.00 19.32
N ILE A 538 22.66 0.90 19.30
CA ILE A 538 23.57 1.97 18.92
C ILE A 538 23.99 1.77 17.45
N SER A 539 23.89 2.84 16.67
CA SER A 539 24.36 2.89 15.29
C SER A 539 25.90 2.97 15.21
N ILE A 540 26.53 2.14 14.38
CA ILE A 540 27.98 2.07 14.16
C ILE A 540 28.26 2.10 12.65
N PRO A 541 29.22 2.91 12.15
CA PRO A 541 29.56 2.91 10.73
C PRO A 541 30.21 1.60 10.31
N ILE A 542 29.75 1.03 9.18
CA ILE A 542 30.31 -0.17 8.55
C ILE A 542 31.39 0.24 7.53
N ASN A 543 31.06 1.21 6.69
CA ASN A 543 31.90 1.74 5.63
C ASN A 543 32.01 3.25 5.77
N GLU A 544 33.21 3.78 5.60
CA GLU A 544 33.46 5.23 5.54
C GLU A 544 33.30 5.71 4.10
N ASP A 545 32.73 6.91 3.92
CA ASP A 545 32.65 7.58 2.64
C ASP A 545 34.08 7.85 2.13
N GLY A 546 34.34 7.55 0.87
CA GLY A 546 35.70 7.68 0.34
C GLY A 546 35.75 7.75 -1.18
N LEU A 547 36.75 8.44 -1.69
CA LEU A 547 37.04 8.57 -3.12
C LEU A 547 38.49 8.20 -3.37
N CYS A 548 38.74 7.35 -4.36
CA CYS A 548 40.08 6.92 -4.75
C CYS A 548 40.23 7.09 -6.26
N ILE A 549 41.26 7.84 -6.70
CA ILE A 549 41.54 8.09 -8.10
C ILE A 549 42.89 7.47 -8.46
N ASN A 550 42.87 6.53 -9.40
CA ASN A 550 44.04 5.80 -9.88
C ASN A 550 44.28 6.11 -11.36
N ILE A 551 44.92 7.24 -11.65
CA ILE A 551 45.23 7.69 -13.02
C ILE A 551 46.72 8.00 -13.25
N GLU A 552 47.60 7.66 -12.30
CA GLU A 552 49.03 7.98 -12.34
C GLU A 552 49.72 7.52 -13.63
N GLU A 553 49.46 6.28 -14.07
CA GLU A 553 50.06 5.73 -15.30
C GLU A 553 49.65 6.52 -16.55
N ILE A 554 48.41 7.02 -16.59
CA ILE A 554 47.91 7.87 -17.69
C ILE A 554 48.65 9.21 -17.67
N VAL A 555 48.76 9.83 -16.50
CA VAL A 555 49.48 11.11 -16.32
C VAL A 555 50.94 10.97 -16.73
N GLU A 556 51.63 9.89 -16.33
CA GLU A 556 53.02 9.64 -16.72
C GLU A 556 53.19 9.45 -18.23
N TYR A 557 52.27 8.73 -18.88
CA TYR A 557 52.30 8.51 -20.33
C TYR A 557 52.16 9.84 -21.09
N ILE A 558 51.24 10.69 -20.65
CA ILE A 558 51.00 12.01 -21.26
C ILE A 558 52.23 12.92 -21.06
N LYS A 559 52.77 12.99 -19.84
CA LYS A 559 54.01 13.75 -19.53
C LYS A 559 55.15 13.37 -20.49
N LYS A 560 55.36 12.08 -20.72
CA LYS A 560 56.39 11.59 -21.65
C LYS A 560 56.11 12.00 -23.09
N THR A 561 54.87 11.86 -23.54
CA THR A 561 54.45 12.23 -24.90
C THR A 561 54.64 13.74 -25.14
N PHE A 562 54.36 14.56 -24.14
CA PHE A 562 54.58 16.01 -24.16
C PHE A 562 56.06 16.39 -24.19
N ALA A 563 56.88 15.74 -23.37
CA ALA A 563 58.32 15.99 -23.36
C ALA A 563 58.97 15.67 -24.73
N ASP A 564 58.61 14.54 -25.34
CA ASP A 564 59.15 14.14 -26.66
C ASP A 564 58.79 15.16 -27.76
N LEU A 565 57.58 15.74 -27.69
CA LEU A 565 57.13 16.77 -28.62
C LEU A 565 57.83 18.11 -28.39
N ASP A 566 57.93 18.55 -27.13
CA ASP A 566 58.60 19.78 -26.74
C ASP A 566 60.08 19.77 -27.13
N ASP A 567 60.79 18.67 -26.87
CA ASP A 567 62.18 18.49 -27.26
C ASP A 567 62.37 18.59 -28.78
N THR A 568 61.44 18.00 -29.54
CA THR A 568 61.48 18.01 -31.01
C THR A 568 61.31 19.43 -31.56
N LEU A 569 60.31 20.18 -31.07
CA LEU A 569 60.06 21.56 -31.51
C LEU A 569 61.17 22.51 -31.05
N SER A 570 61.64 22.36 -29.82
CA SER A 570 62.76 23.14 -29.28
C SER A 570 64.02 22.99 -30.13
N LYS A 571 64.34 21.75 -30.53
CA LYS A 571 65.48 21.48 -31.41
C LYS A 571 65.35 22.18 -32.75
N TYR A 572 64.16 22.17 -33.36
CA TYR A 572 63.93 22.86 -34.64
C TYR A 572 64.11 24.37 -34.53
N ILE A 573 63.64 24.98 -33.44
CA ILE A 573 63.83 26.41 -33.19
C ILE A 573 65.32 26.73 -33.10
N VAL A 574 66.09 26.00 -32.28
CA VAL A 574 67.53 26.21 -32.10
C VAL A 574 68.29 26.02 -33.42
N ASP A 575 67.98 24.95 -34.16
CA ASP A 575 68.60 24.65 -35.44
C ASP A 575 68.33 25.75 -36.49
N LEU A 576 67.20 26.46 -36.42
CA LEU A 576 66.88 27.55 -37.35
C LEU A 576 67.42 28.91 -36.89
N GLN A 577 67.43 29.17 -35.59
CA GLN A 577 67.95 30.42 -35.00
C GLN A 577 69.42 30.67 -35.32
N GLN A 578 70.23 29.63 -35.55
CA GLN A 578 71.65 29.81 -35.93
C GLN A 578 71.85 30.58 -37.26
N PHE A 579 70.79 30.72 -38.06
CA PHE A 579 70.84 31.41 -39.36
C PHE A 579 70.28 32.83 -39.32
N VAL A 580 69.60 33.21 -38.25
CA VAL A 580 69.05 34.55 -37.97
C VAL A 580 70.08 35.39 -37.24
#